data_AF-A0A939LRZ3-F1
#
_entry.id   AF-A0A939LRZ3-F1
#
_cell.length_a   1.000
_cell.length_b   1.000
_cell.length_c   1.000
_cell.angle_alpha   90.00
_cell.angle_beta   90.00
_cell.angle_gamma   90.00
#
_symmetry.space_group_name_H-M   'P 1'
#
loop_
_entity.id
_entity.type
_entity.pdbx_description
1 polymer ?
#
loop_
_entity_poly.entity_id
_entity_poly.type
_entity_poly.pdbx_seq_one_letter_code
_entity_poly.pdbx_strand_id
1 'polypeptide(L)' 'MSPLPVDDAVARWVAKTCRAQGLPEKITDPAVLGQIGVLLGARTGKPRAHGAPAPSTRIPAAPSQPPLGLHPVRI' A
#
# COMPACT_ATOMS: atom_id res chain seq x y z
N MET A 1 41.48 2.88 11.97
CA MET A 1 40.43 2.88 10.92
C MET A 1 39.51 1.72 11.25
N SER A 2 38.41 1.98 11.94
CA SER A 2 37.51 0.90 12.39
C SER A 2 36.82 0.27 11.19
N PRO A 3 36.64 -1.06 11.15
CA PRO A 3 35.91 -1.71 10.07
C PRO A 3 34.47 -1.20 10.07
N LEU A 4 33.97 -0.89 8.87
CA LEU A 4 32.55 -0.59 8.71
C LEU A 4 31.74 -1.84 9.05
N PRO A 5 30.48 -1.69 9.51
CA PRO A 5 29.53 -2.80 9.59
C PRO A 5 29.53 -3.58 8.28
N VAL A 6 29.40 -4.91 8.35
CA VAL A 6 29.43 -5.79 7.16
C VAL A 6 28.42 -5.34 6.11
N ASP A 7 27.25 -4.91 6.54
CA ASP A 7 26.17 -4.41 5.68
C ASP A 7 26.59 -3.16 4.88
N ASP A 8 27.32 -2.23 5.50
CA ASP A 8 27.83 -1.02 4.84
C ASP A 8 28.93 -1.35 3.82
N ALA A 9 29.78 -2.33 4.13
CA ALA A 9 30.83 -2.77 3.20
C ALA A 9 30.21 -3.43 1.94
N VAL A 10 29.20 -4.27 2.13
CA VAL A 10 28.47 -4.91 1.02
C VAL A 10 27.74 -3.88 0.18
N ALA A 11 27.00 -2.96 0.79
CA ALA A 11 26.30 -1.90 0.08
C ALA A 11 27.24 -1.06 -0.80
N ARG A 12 28.42 -0.68 -0.27
CA ARG A 12 29.44 0.06 -1.01
C ARG A 12 30.04 -0.75 -2.17
N TRP A 13 30.28 -2.04 -1.97
CA TRP A 13 30.78 -2.92 -3.03
C TRP A 13 29.75 -3.08 -4.16
N VAL A 14 28.47 -3.27 -3.81
CA VAL A 14 27.37 -3.33 -4.78
C VAL A 14 27.27 -2.04 -5.58
N ALA A 15 27.22 -0.87 -4.91
CA ALA A 15 27.13 0.43 -5.57
C ALA A 15 28.28 0.67 -6.55
N LYS A 16 29.52 0.35 -6.13
CA LYS A 16 30.71 0.45 -6.99
C LYS A 16 30.60 -0.46 -8.22
N THR A 17 30.11 -1.67 -8.04
CA THR A 17 30.01 -2.67 -9.11
C THR A 17 28.92 -2.30 -10.11
N CYS A 18 27.74 -1.87 -9.65
CA CYS A 18 26.67 -1.35 -10.51
C CYS A 18 27.15 -0.18 -11.36
N ARG A 19 27.86 0.78 -10.74
CA ARG A 19 28.43 1.93 -11.45
C ARG A 19 29.42 1.52 -12.54
N ALA A 20 30.29 0.55 -12.26
CA ALA A 20 31.27 0.06 -13.23
C ALA A 20 30.61 -0.62 -14.45
N GLN A 21 29.40 -1.16 -14.27
CA GLN A 21 28.61 -1.81 -15.33
C GLN A 21 27.62 -0.86 -16.02
N GLY A 22 27.55 0.41 -15.59
CA GLY A 22 26.55 1.36 -16.09
C GLY A 22 25.13 1.08 -15.62
N LEU A 23 24.96 0.28 -14.57
CA LEU A 23 23.65 -0.03 -13.99
C LEU A 23 23.20 1.06 -13.02
N PRO A 24 21.88 1.34 -12.94
CA PRO A 24 21.35 2.30 -12.00
C PRO A 24 21.46 1.79 -10.56
N GLU A 25 21.93 2.66 -9.64
CA GLU A 25 21.99 2.35 -8.21
C GLU A 25 20.59 2.41 -7.55
N LYS A 26 19.66 3.16 -8.14
CA LYS A 26 18.27 3.30 -7.69
C LYS A 26 17.32 3.21 -8.87
N ILE A 27 16.22 2.50 -8.67
CA ILE A 27 15.12 2.38 -9.63
C ILE A 27 13.93 3.14 -9.06
N THR A 28 13.44 4.13 -9.81
CA THR A 28 12.30 4.99 -9.38
C THR A 28 11.10 4.87 -10.31
N ASP A 29 11.24 4.23 -11.47
CA ASP A 29 10.14 4.05 -12.41
C ASP A 29 9.07 3.14 -11.78
N PRO A 30 7.84 3.64 -11.58
CA PRO A 30 6.77 2.87 -10.95
C PRO A 30 6.38 1.62 -11.75
N ALA A 31 6.52 1.62 -13.08
CA ALA A 31 6.23 0.46 -13.91
C ALA A 31 7.24 -0.66 -13.65
N VAL A 32 8.54 -0.31 -13.62
CA VAL A 32 9.63 -1.25 -13.32
C VAL A 32 9.51 -1.78 -11.88
N LEU A 33 9.21 -0.91 -10.92
CA LEU A 33 8.98 -1.32 -9.53
C LEU A 33 7.79 -2.28 -9.41
N GLY A 34 6.73 -2.09 -10.20
CA GLY A 34 5.61 -3.02 -10.28
C GLY A 34 6.03 -4.41 -10.79
N GLN A 35 6.87 -4.48 -11.83
CA GLN A 35 7.38 -5.74 -12.36
C GLN A 35 8.27 -6.49 -11.35
N ILE A 36 9.19 -5.77 -10.69
CA ILE A 36 10.04 -6.33 -9.64
C ILE A 36 9.18 -6.84 -8.48
N GLY A 37 8.16 -6.07 -8.07
CA GLY A 37 7.22 -6.47 -7.04
C GLY A 37 6.54 -7.81 -7.36
N VAL A 38 6.05 -7.99 -8.59
CA VAL A 38 5.45 -9.26 -9.03
C VAL A 38 6.44 -10.42 -8.93
N LEU A 39 7.68 -10.22 -9.39
CA LEU A 39 8.72 -11.26 -9.32
C LEU A 39 9.04 -11.67 -7.88
N LEU A 40 9.01 -10.71 -6.95
CA LEU A 40 9.24 -10.93 -5.53
C LEU A 40 7.99 -11.43 -4.78
N GLY A 41 6.88 -11.73 -5.48
CA GLY A 41 5.64 -12.17 -4.87
C GLY A 41 4.91 -11.08 -4.07
N ALA A 42 5.26 -9.81 -4.27
CA ALA A 42 4.52 -8.70 -3.70
C ALA A 42 3.09 -8.73 -4.24
N ARG A 43 2.11 -8.70 -3.34
CA ARG A 43 0.70 -8.59 -3.72
C ARG A 43 0.51 -7.29 -4.49
N THR A 44 0.04 -7.37 -5.72
CA THR A 44 -0.30 -6.22 -6.58
C THR A 44 -1.47 -5.44 -5.99
N GLY A 45 -1.23 -4.71 -4.90
CA GLY A 45 -2.13 -3.68 -4.43
C GLY A 45 -1.95 -2.45 -5.30
N LYS A 46 -3.03 -1.90 -5.85
CA LYS A 46 -2.99 -0.57 -6.47
C LYS A 46 -2.37 0.39 -5.44
N PRO A 47 -1.35 1.21 -5.78
CA PRO A 47 -0.89 2.24 -4.87
C PRO A 47 -2.08 3.10 -4.49
N ARG A 48 -2.42 3.09 -3.20
CA ARG A 48 -3.48 3.93 -2.65
C ARG A 48 -3.03 5.36 -2.89
N ALA A 49 -3.67 6.07 -3.82
CA ALA A 49 -3.40 7.47 -4.05
C ALA A 49 -3.45 8.18 -2.69
N HIS A 50 -2.39 8.92 -2.34
CA HIS A 50 -2.35 9.66 -1.10
C HIS A 50 -3.44 10.75 -1.21
N GLY A 51 -4.56 10.53 -0.53
CA GLY A 51 -5.77 11.35 -0.66
C GLY A 51 -7.03 10.59 -1.10
N ALA A 52 -6.93 9.31 -1.50
CA ALA A 52 -8.11 8.50 -1.73
C ALA A 52 -8.88 8.31 -0.41
N PRO A 53 -10.15 8.76 -0.31
CA PRO A 53 -10.97 8.55 0.87
C PRO A 53 -10.98 7.06 1.21
N ALA A 54 -11.02 6.71 2.50
CA ALA A 54 -11.28 5.34 2.89
C ALA A 54 -12.57 4.86 2.18
N PRO A 55 -12.64 3.61 1.71
CA PRO A 55 -13.87 3.07 1.17
C PRO A 55 -14.93 3.22 2.27
N SER A 56 -15.82 4.18 2.09
CA SER A 56 -16.96 4.35 2.97
C SER A 56 -17.82 3.13 2.70
N THR A 57 -17.82 2.18 3.62
CA THR A 57 -18.84 1.15 3.70
C THR A 57 -20.15 1.88 3.95
N ARG A 58 -20.79 2.38 2.89
CA ARG A 58 -22.10 3.01 2.97
C ARG A 58 -23.08 1.87 3.18
N ILE A 59 -23.20 1.42 4.43
CA ILE A 59 -24.35 0.63 4.86
C ILE A 59 -25.55 1.54 4.56
N PRO A 60 -26.50 1.15 3.70
CA PRO A 60 -27.72 1.92 3.53
C PRO A 60 -28.36 2.03 4.91
N ALA A 61 -28.54 3.24 5.41
CA ALA A 61 -29.34 3.43 6.62
C ALA A 61 -30.71 2.83 6.33
N ALA A 62 -31.09 1.82 7.11
CA ALA A 62 -32.44 1.27 7.04
C ALA A 62 -33.43 2.43 7.28
N PRO A 63 -34.51 2.56 6.49
CA PRO A 63 -35.51 3.59 6.73
C PRO A 63 -36.01 3.49 8.16
N SER A 64 -35.97 4.59 8.92
CA SER A 64 -36.58 4.65 10.25
C SER A 64 -38.10 4.51 10.10
N GLN A 65 -38.63 3.30 10.26
CA GLN A 65 -40.06 3.09 10.43
C GLN A 65 -40.45 3.54 11.85
N PRO A 66 -41.39 4.47 12.02
CA PRO A 66 -41.96 4.76 13.33
C PRO A 66 -42.71 3.51 13.85
N PRO A 67 -42.71 3.24 15.16
CA PRO A 67 -43.45 2.11 15.70
C PRO A 67 -44.93 2.24 15.32
N LEU A 68 -45.49 1.20 14.70
CA LEU A 68 -46.92 1.10 14.43
C LEU A 68 -47.63 1.17 15.79
N GLY A 69 -48.28 2.30 16.04
CA GLY A 69 -49.04 2.53 17.26
C GLY A 69 -50.04 1.40 17.49
N LEU A 70 -49.94 0.78 18.66
CA LEU A 70 -50.94 -0.16 19.16
C LEU A 70 -52.30 0.55 19.21
N HIS A 71 -53.30 -0.13 18.67
CA HIS A 71 -54.67 0.33 18.43
C HIS A 71 -55.34 1.01 19.65
N PRO A 72 -56.23 2.00 19.43
CA PRO A 72 -57.09 2.51 20.50
C PRO A 72 -58.07 1.43 20.96
N VAL A 73 -58.10 1.19 22.27
CA VAL A 73 -59.18 0.46 22.95
C VAL A 73 -60.50 1.14 22.62
N ARG A 74 -61.42 0.40 22.00
CA ARG A 74 -62.83 0.78 21.92
C ARG A 74 -63.54 0.38 23.21
N ILE A 75 -64.41 1.27 23.66
CA ILE A 75 -65.37 1.16 24.77
C ILE A 75 -66.22 -0.10 24.60
#